data_AF-A0A7C5XU45-F1
#
_entry.id   AF-A0A7C5XU45-F1
#
_cell.length_a   1.000
_cell.length_b   1.000
_cell.length_c   1.000
_cell.angle_alpha   90.00
_cell.angle_beta   90.00
_cell.angle_gamma   90.00
#
_symmetry.space_group_name_H-M   'P 1'
#
loop_
_entity.id
_entity.type
_entity.pdbx_description
1 polymer ?
#
loop_
_entity_poly.entity_id
_entity_poly.type
_entity_poly.pdbx_seq_one_letter_code
_entity_poly.pdbx_strand_id
1 'polypeptide(L)' 'MTETERYVGLMSGTSLDGVDAVLVRFGPEGGLALEAARTLPMPGPLRAALERAIGEGRIALAELGRLDAELGALFA' A
#
# COMPACT_ATOMS: atom_id res chain seq x y z
N MET A 1 -22.55 14.56 4.92
CA MET A 1 -22.50 13.96 3.56
C MET A 1 -23.91 13.53 3.20
N THR A 2 -24.49 14.05 2.13
CA THR A 2 -25.84 13.67 1.64
C THR A 2 -25.77 12.68 0.48
N GLU A 3 -24.57 12.44 -0.05
CA GLU A 3 -24.32 11.60 -1.22
C GLU A 3 -23.41 10.42 -0.85
N THR A 4 -23.51 9.35 -1.64
CA THR A 4 -22.71 8.14 -1.45
C THR A 4 -21.41 8.26 -2.21
N GLU A 5 -20.29 8.09 -1.53
CA GLU A 5 -18.94 8.19 -2.10
C GLU A 5 -18.20 6.86 -1.93
N ARG A 6 -17.29 6.58 -2.86
CA ARG A 6 -16.42 5.40 -2.80
C ARG A 6 -14.97 5.83 -2.77
N TYR A 7 -14.21 5.22 -1.88
CA TYR A 7 -12.79 5.47 -1.70
C TYR A 7 -12.04 4.14 -1.74
N VAL A 8 -10.85 4.18 -2.34
CA VAL A 8 -9.88 3.08 -2.24
C VAL A 8 -8.89 3.41 -1.13
N GLY A 9 -8.77 2.52 -0.15
CA GLY A 9 -7.73 2.57 0.87
C GLY A 9 -6.61 1.61 0.51
N LEU A 10 -5.37 2.07 0.55
CA LEU A 10 -4.17 1.26 0.29
C LEU A 10 -3.23 1.34 1.50
N MET A 11 -2.67 0.21 1.93
CA MET A 11 -1.74 0.15 3.06
C MET A 11 -0.76 -1.01 2.91
N SER A 12 0.53 -0.79 3.18
CA SER A 12 1.52 -1.86 3.36
C SER A 12 2.11 -1.72 4.76
N GLY A 13 1.98 -2.77 5.57
CA GLY A 13 2.58 -2.81 6.90
C GLY A 13 4.10 -2.89 6.84
N THR A 14 4.75 -2.75 7.99
CA THR A 14 6.21 -2.90 8.13
C THR A 14 6.67 -4.37 8.02
N SER A 15 5.74 -5.32 7.96
CA SER A 15 5.97 -6.75 7.71
C SER A 15 6.45 -7.06 6.28
N LEU A 16 6.22 -6.15 5.33
CA LEU A 16 6.60 -6.30 3.91
C LEU A 16 6.03 -7.57 3.23
N ASP A 17 4.89 -8.06 3.69
CA ASP A 17 4.19 -9.22 3.17
C ASP A 17 3.30 -8.88 1.97
N GLY A 18 2.76 -7.67 1.91
CA GLY A 18 1.97 -7.22 0.77
C GLY A 18 1.36 -5.83 0.93
N VAL A 19 0.52 -5.48 -0.05
CA VAL A 19 -0.31 -4.28 -0.07
C VAL A 19 -1.76 -4.68 0.11
N ASP A 20 -2.37 -4.21 1.18
CA ASP A 20 -3.81 -4.31 1.40
C ASP A 20 -4.52 -3.20 0.65
N ALA A 21 -5.51 -3.57 -0.14
CA ALA A 21 -6.38 -2.68 -0.91
C ALA A 21 -7.84 -2.93 -0.54
N VAL A 22 -8.54 -1.86 -0.15
CA VAL A 22 -9.96 -1.91 0.22
C VAL A 22 -10.77 -0.92 -0.59
N LEU A 23 -11.99 -1.30 -0.99
CA LEU A 23 -13.00 -0.39 -1.51
C LEU A 23 -14.03 -0.14 -0.41
N VAL A 24 -14.15 1.11 0.01
CA VAL A 24 -15.06 1.53 1.08
C VAL A 24 -16.08 2.49 0.51
N ARG A 25 -17.34 2.27 0.85
CA ARG A 25 -18.44 3.18 0.56
C ARG A 25 -18.82 3.95 1.82
N PHE A 26 -18.80 5.27 1.73
CA PHE A 26 -19.31 6.18 2.74
C PHE A 26 -20.67 6.72 2.28
N GLY A 27 -21.65 6.69 3.16
CA GLY A 27 -23.02 7.11 2.90
C GLY A 27 -23.48 8.23 3.82
N PRO A 28 -24.74 8.65 3.67
CA PRO A 28 -25.35 9.63 4.56
C PRO A 28 -25.38 9.15 6.01
N GLU A 29 -25.44 10.11 6.94
CA GLU A 29 -25.53 9.88 8.39
C GLU A 29 -24.40 9.03 8.99
N GLY A 30 -23.23 9.02 8.34
CA GLY A 30 -22.07 8.26 8.81
C GLY A 30 -22.09 6.77 8.42
N GLY A 31 -22.94 6.39 7.47
CA GLY A 31 -22.95 5.03 6.93
C GLY A 31 -21.60 4.63 6.34
N LEU A 32 -21.11 3.45 6.69
CA LEU A 32 -19.84 2.88 6.24
C LEU A 32 -20.05 1.44 5.81
N ALA A 33 -19.54 1.06 4.64
CA ALA A 33 -19.52 -0.32 4.19
C ALA A 33 -18.21 -0.66 3.47
N LEU A 34 -17.62 -1.80 3.83
CA LEU A 34 -16.55 -2.42 3.06
C LEU A 34 -17.18 -3.16 1.87
N GLU A 35 -16.90 -2.71 0.65
CA GLU A 35 -17.45 -3.31 -0.58
C GLU A 35 -16.52 -4.36 -1.18
N ALA A 36 -15.20 -4.19 -1.04
CA ALA A 36 -14.20 -5.17 -1.46
C ALA A 36 -12.91 -5.06 -0.63
N ALA A 37 -12.19 -6.16 -0.52
CA ALA A 37 -10.85 -6.22 0.07
C ALA A 37 -9.97 -7.20 -0.71
N ARG A 38 -8.71 -6.85 -0.93
CA ARG A 38 -7.68 -7.72 -1.52
C ARG A 38 -6.32 -7.41 -0.90
N THR A 39 -5.49 -8.44 -0.82
CA THR A 39 -4.06 -8.30 -0.50
C THR A 39 -3.25 -8.70 -1.73
N LEU A 40 -2.37 -7.82 -2.19
CA LEU A 40 -1.41 -8.10 -3.25
C LEU A 40 -0.08 -8.49 -2.60
N PRO A 41 0.50 -9.66 -2.95
CA PRO A 41 1.75 -10.10 -2.33
C PRO A 41 2.92 -9.20 -2.76
N MET A 42 3.80 -8.89 -1.82
CA MET A 42 5.04 -8.18 -2.12
C MET A 42 5.93 -9.06 -3.02
N PRO A 43 6.39 -8.57 -4.20
CA PRO A 43 7.31 -9.32 -5.04
C PRO A 43 8.60 -9.64 -4.29
N GLY A 44 9.05 -10.90 -4.34
CA GLY A 44 10.23 -11.36 -3.61
C GLY A 44 11.49 -10.48 -3.81
N PRO A 45 11.84 -10.06 -5.04
CA PRO A 45 12.98 -9.17 -5.27
C PRO A 45 12.84 -7.79 -4.61
N LEU A 46 11.63 -7.22 -4.64
CA LEU A 46 11.34 -5.92 -4.02
C LEU A 46 11.41 -6.04 -2.50
N ARG A 47 10.80 -7.07 -1.92
CA ARG A 47 10.89 -7.38 -0.49
C ARG A 47 12.34 -7.48 -0.02
N ALA A 48 13.16 -8.28 -0.70
CA ALA A 48 14.57 -8.48 -0.32
C ALA A 48 15.38 -7.18 -0.41
N ALA A 49 15.09 -6.31 -1.38
CA ALA A 49 15.75 -5.02 -1.50
C ALA A 49 15.36 -4.06 -0.37
N LEU A 50 14.09 -4.03 0.01
CA LEU A 50 13.59 -3.25 1.15
C LEU A 50 14.18 -3.77 2.48
N GLU A 51 14.18 -5.08 2.71
CA GLU A 51 14.79 -5.71 3.89
C GLU A 51 16.27 -5.36 4.02
N ARG A 52 17.03 -5.37 2.91
CA ARG A 52 18.43 -4.94 2.91
C ARG A 52 18.58 -3.47 3.26
N ALA A 53 17.79 -2.58 2.63
CA ALA A 53 17.84 -1.15 2.87
C ALA A 53 17.55 -0.80 4.35
N ILE A 54 16.55 -1.49 4.93
CA ILE A 54 16.19 -1.35 6.35
C ILE A 54 17.31 -1.88 7.25
N GLY A 55 17.83 -3.08 6.96
CA GLY A 55 18.85 -3.73 7.78
C GLY A 55 20.20 -2.99 7.79
N GLU A 56 20.59 -2.38 6.66
CA GLU A 56 21.82 -1.58 6.60
C GLU A 56 21.69 -0.24 7.33
N GLY A 57 20.47 0.29 7.48
CA GLY A 57 20.22 1.61 8.07
C GLY A 57 20.79 2.79 7.26
N ARG A 58 21.30 2.51 6.06
CA ARG A 58 21.83 3.48 5.09
C ARG A 58 21.52 2.99 3.69
N ILE A 59 21.18 3.90 2.79
CA ILE A 59 20.85 3.60 1.40
C ILE A 59 21.32 4.76 0.52
N ALA A 60 21.77 4.44 -0.70
CA ALA A 60 22.09 5.46 -1.69
C ALA A 60 20.79 6.15 -2.15
N LEU A 61 20.80 7.48 -2.31
CA LEU A 61 19.60 8.24 -2.69
C LEU A 61 18.95 7.73 -4.00
N ALA A 62 19.77 7.34 -4.97
CA ALA A 62 19.29 6.76 -6.22
C ALA A 62 18.58 5.41 -6.01
N GLU A 63 19.07 4.58 -5.08
CA GLU A 63 18.40 3.31 -4.75
C GLU A 63 17.09 3.56 -4.00
N LEU A 64 17.06 4.54 -3.09
CA LEU A 64 15.84 4.93 -2.39
C LEU A 64 14.76 5.39 -3.38
N GLY A 65 15.10 6.26 -4.33
CA GLY A 65 14.16 6.73 -5.35
C GLY A 65 13.67 5.61 -6.28
N ARG A 66 14.54 4.64 -6.61
CA ARG A 66 14.13 3.44 -7.37
C ARG A 66 13.13 2.60 -6.59
N LEU A 67 13.41 2.32 -5.30
CA LEU A 67 12.52 1.53 -4.45
C LEU A 67 11.17 2.21 -4.21
N ASP A 68 11.17 3.54 -4.06
CA ASP A 68 9.95 4.35 -3.99
C ASP A 68 9.08 4.18 -5.24
N ALA A 69 9.68 4.31 -6.44
CA ALA A 69 8.96 4.14 -7.70
C ALA A 69 8.43 2.70 -7.88
N GLU A 70 9.22 1.69 -7.52
CA GLU A 70 8.80 0.28 -7.58
C GLU A 70 7.66 -0.04 -6.62
N LEU A 71 7.70 0.50 -5.39
CA LEU A 71 6.58 0.42 -4.45
C LEU A 71 5.35 1.14 -4.99
N GLY A 72 5.50 2.34 -5.55
CA GLY A 72 4.41 3.08 -6.19
C GLY A 72 3.74 2.27 -7.30
N ALA A 73 4.51 1.56 -8.12
CA ALA A 73 3.98 0.67 -9.16
C ALA A 73 3.22 -0.53 -8.60
N LEU A 74 3.56 -1.02 -7.40
CA LEU A 74 2.81 -2.09 -6.72
C LEU A 74 1.47 -1.60 -6.14
N PHE A 75 1.39 -0.31 -5.78
CA PHE A 75 0.18 0.32 -5.23
C PHE A 75 -0.82 0.77 -6.30
N ALA A 76 -0.39 0.91 -7.56
CA ALA A 76 -1.21 1.40 -8.68
C ALA A 76 -2.17 0.34 -9.24
#